data_AF-A0A523SSU5-F1
#
_entry.id   AF-A0A523SSU5-F1
#
_cell.length_a   1.000
_cell.length_b   1.000
_cell.length_c   1.000
_cell.angle_alpha   90.00
_cell.angle_beta   90.00
_cell.angle_gamma   90.00
#
_symmetry.space_group_name_H-M   'P 1'
#
loop_
_entity.id
_entity.type
_entity.pdbx_description
1 polymer ?
#
loop_
_entity_poly.entity_id
_entity_poly.type
_entity_poly.pdbx_seq_one_letter_code
_entity_poly.pdbx_strand_id
1 'polypeptide(L)'
;MDDLLNIYILNLLITLAMFVILVFRAWIELKNYKLMWKEIEWRRTYEVVGNVLRAEKDLFTGVEGGKELYDILCEMFMATKS
;
A
#
# COMPACT_ATOMS: atom_id res chain seq x y z
N MET A 1 18.50 -40.40 32.86
CA MET A 1 18.47 -40.24 31.40
C MET A 1 17.29 -39.37 30.99
N ASP A 2 16.15 -39.51 31.68
CA ASP A 2 14.93 -38.72 31.46
C ASP A 2 15.08 -37.22 31.71
N ASP A 3 15.84 -36.79 32.73
CA ASP A 3 16.05 -35.35 32.99
C ASP A 3 16.82 -34.65 31.87
N LEU A 4 17.82 -35.33 31.29
CA LEU A 4 18.60 -34.79 30.19
C LEU A 4 17.72 -34.64 28.93
N LEU A 5 16.90 -35.66 28.64
CA LEU A 5 15.94 -35.63 27.53
C LEU A 5 14.90 -34.53 27.71
N ASN A 6 14.38 -34.33 28.92
CA ASN A 6 13.45 -33.25 29.23
C ASN A 6 14.06 -31.86 28.96
N ILE A 7 15.33 -31.65 29.33
CA ILE A 7 16.02 -30.37 29.06
C ILE A 7 16.18 -30.13 27.55
N TYR A 8 16.54 -31.15 26.77
CA TYR A 8 16.65 -31.03 25.32
C TYR A 8 15.30 -30.75 24.66
N ILE A 9 14.24 -31.43 25.09
CA ILE A 9 12.87 -31.19 24.59
C ILE A 9 12.41 -29.78 24.94
N LEU A 10 12.69 -29.30 26.14
CA LEU A 10 12.35 -27.93 26.55
C LEU A 10 13.07 -26.88 25.69
N ASN A 11 14.36 -27.08 25.43
CA ASN A 11 15.13 -26.18 24.56
C ASN A 11 14.57 -26.17 23.12
N LEU A 12 14.22 -27.35 22.59
CA LEU A 12 13.59 -27.46 21.29
C LEU A 12 12.25 -26.69 21.25
N LEU A 13 11.41 -26.82 22.28
CA LEU A 13 10.15 -26.09 22.39
C LEU A 13 10.36 -24.57 22.46
N ILE A 14 11.34 -24.10 23.23
CA ILE A 14 11.69 -22.67 23.30
C ILE A 14 12.15 -22.16 21.94
N THR A 15 12.98 -22.94 21.23
CA THR A 15 13.48 -22.59 19.90
C THR A 15 12.34 -22.51 18.89
N LEU A 16 11.40 -23.46 18.92
CA LEU A 16 10.20 -23.43 18.09
C LEU A 16 9.31 -22.23 18.42
N ALA A 17 9.12 -21.93 19.71
CA ALA A 17 8.36 -20.75 20.13
C ALA A 17 8.99 -19.45 19.60
N MET A 18 10.32 -19.33 19.68
CA MET A 18 11.03 -18.18 19.13
C MET A 18 10.86 -18.07 17.61
N PHE A 19 10.90 -19.20 16.89
CA PHE A 19 10.66 -19.23 15.44
C PHE A 19 9.24 -18.77 15.08
N VAL A 20 8.22 -19.23 15.82
CA VAL A 20 6.82 -18.81 15.62
C VAL A 20 6.66 -17.30 15.79
N ILE A 21 7.32 -16.71 16.80
CA ILE A 21 7.30 -15.25 17.02
C ILE A 21 7.91 -14.51 15.82
N LEU A 22 9.04 -14.98 15.29
CA LEU A 22 9.68 -14.35 14.13
C LEU A 22 8.81 -14.43 12.87
N VAL A 23 8.18 -15.58 12.61
CA VAL A 23 7.24 -15.75 11.50
C VAL A 23 6.05 -14.81 11.65
N PHE A 24 5.48 -14.70 12.86
CA PHE A 24 4.36 -13.81 13.12
C PHE A 24 4.74 -12.33 12.92
N ARG A 25 5.93 -11.93 13.38
CA ARG A 25 6.45 -10.57 13.17
C ARG A 25 6.61 -10.26 11.68
N ALA A 26 7.21 -11.16 10.91
CA ALA A 26 7.37 -11.01 9.46
C ALA A 26 6.01 -10.98 8.74
N TRP A 27 5.03 -11.76 9.21
CA TRP A 27 3.68 -11.76 8.65
C TRP A 27 2.96 -10.43 8.85
N ILE A 28 3.07 -9.85 10.05
CA ILE A 28 2.52 -8.51 10.34
C ILE A 28 3.21 -7.47 9.48
N GLU A 29 4.54 -7.52 9.36
CA GLU A 29 5.30 -6.58 8.55
C GLU A 29 4.89 -6.66 7.08
N LEU A 30 4.71 -7.86 6.52
CA LEU A 30 4.22 -8.04 5.15
C LEU A 30 2.81 -7.48 4.94
N LYS A 31 1.90 -7.71 5.90
CA LYS A 31 0.55 -7.13 5.88
C LYS A 31 0.60 -5.60 5.90
N ASN A 32 1.47 -5.02 6.71
CA ASN A 32 1.61 -3.58 6.83
C ASN A 32 2.25 -2.96 5.57
N TYR A 33 3.25 -3.64 4.98
CA TYR A 33 3.89 -3.22 3.74
C TYR A 33 2.91 -3.16 2.57
N LYS A 34 1.99 -4.11 2.45
CA LYS A 34 0.94 -4.08 1.40
C LYS A 34 0.02 -2.87 1.50
N LEU A 35 -0.34 -2.45 2.73
CA LEU A 35 -1.15 -1.27 2.94
C LEU A 35 -0.37 0.00 2.59
N MET A 36 0.86 0.12 3.08
CA MET A 36 1.75 1.25 2.79
C MET A 36 2.05 1.36 1.28
N TRP A 37 2.25 0.23 0.60
CA TRP A 37 2.47 0.20 -0.85
C TRP A 37 1.27 0.75 -1.62
N LYS A 38 0.04 0.36 -1.24
CA LYS A 38 -1.18 0.85 -1.87
C LYS A 38 -1.33 2.37 -1.71
N GLU A 39 -0.96 2.92 -0.56
CA GLU A 39 -0.96 4.38 -0.36
C GLU A 39 0.10 5.10 -1.21
N ILE A 40 1.30 4.53 -1.33
CA ILE A 40 2.37 5.10 -2.15
C ILE A 40 1.98 5.08 -3.64
N GLU A 41 1.41 3.98 -4.10
CA GLU A 41 0.94 3.82 -5.47
C GLU A 41 -0.22 4.75 -5.79
N TRP A 42 -1.13 4.96 -4.82
CA TRP A 42 -2.19 5.95 -4.93
C TRP A 42 -1.62 7.36 -5.10
N ARG A 43 -0.66 7.78 -4.25
CA ARG A 43 -0.03 9.11 -4.35
C ARG A 43 0.68 9.33 -5.68
N ARG A 44 1.47 8.35 -6.15
CA ARG A 44 2.15 8.44 -7.45
C ARG A 44 1.16 8.57 -8.61
N THR A 45 0.11 7.75 -8.61
CA THR A 45 -0.91 7.77 -9.66
C THR A 45 -1.62 9.12 -9.69
N TYR A 46 -1.94 9.65 -8.51
CA TYR A 46 -2.57 10.96 -8.37
C TYR A 46 -1.73 12.11 -8.94
N GLU A 47 -0.44 12.13 -8.62
CA GLU A 47 0.48 13.18 -9.07
C GLU A 47 0.67 13.15 -10.59
N VAL A 48 0.82 11.96 -11.17
CA VAL A 48 0.93 11.78 -12.62
C VAL A 48 -0.37 12.20 -13.32
N VAL A 49 -1.52 11.73 -12.84
CA VAL A 49 -2.83 12.04 -13.44
C VAL A 49 -3.15 13.52 -13.31
N GLY A 50 -2.83 14.18 -12.18
CA GLY A 50 -3.00 15.62 -12.02
C GLY A 50 -2.19 16.44 -13.03
N ASN A 51 -0.95 16.03 -13.31
CA ASN A 51 -0.12 16.67 -14.33
C ASN A 51 -0.66 16.44 -15.75
N VAL A 52 -1.15 15.23 -16.05
CA VAL A 52 -1.78 14.92 -17.35
C VAL A 52 -3.07 15.72 -17.54
N LEU A 53 -3.94 15.76 -16.53
CA LEU A 53 -5.18 16.54 -16.58
C LEU A 53 -4.88 18.01 -16.86
N ARG A 54 -3.87 18.58 -16.19
CA ARG A 54 -3.47 19.97 -16.39
C ARG A 54 -2.94 20.23 -17.81
N ALA A 55 -2.22 19.28 -18.39
CA ALA A 55 -1.70 19.37 -19.76
C ALA A 55 -2.81 19.23 -20.83
N GLU A 56 -3.84 18.43 -20.56
CA GLU A 56 -4.93 18.17 -21.52
C GLU A 56 -6.20 19.00 -21.27
N LYS A 57 -6.15 19.97 -20.35
CA LYS A 57 -7.27 20.89 -20.03
C LYS A 57 -7.88 21.54 -21.27
N ASP A 58 -7.05 21.99 -22.22
CA ASP A 58 -7.52 22.62 -23.46
C ASP A 58 -8.20 21.61 -24.41
N LEU A 59 -7.80 20.35 -24.35
CA LEU A 59 -8.36 19.28 -25.18
C LEU A 59 -9.74 18.85 -24.65
N PHE A 60 -9.89 18.75 -23.33
CA PHE A 60 -11.18 18.42 -22.69
C PHE A 60 -12.19 19.57 -22.78
N THR A 61 -11.74 20.81 -22.69
CA THR A 61 -12.66 21.97 -22.77
C THR A 61 -13.17 22.27 -24.18
N GLY A 62 -12.53 21.72 -25.22
CA GLY A 62 -12.95 21.82 -26.62
C GLY A 62 -13.98 20.79 -27.07
N VAL A 63 -14.29 19.79 -26.23
CA VAL A 63 -15.27 18.72 -26.54
C VAL A 63 -16.61 19.02 -25.88
N GLU A 64 -17.71 18.74 -26.57
CA GLU A 64 -19.07 18.90 -26.03
C GLU A 64 -19.24 18.02 -24.77
N GLY A 65 -19.56 18.64 -23.62
CA GLY A 65 -19.62 17.96 -22.31
C GLY A 65 -18.27 17.70 -21.64
N GLY A 66 -17.14 17.99 -22.29
CA GLY A 66 -15.81 17.71 -21.76
C GLY A 66 -15.40 18.58 -20.56
N LYS A 67 -16.06 19.71 -20.32
CA LYS A 67 -15.92 20.50 -19.09
C LYS A 67 -16.41 19.79 -17.84
N GLU A 68 -17.55 19.10 -17.91
CA GLU A 68 -18.07 18.32 -16.77
C GLU A 68 -17.18 17.11 -16.51
N LEU A 69 -16.72 16.45 -17.57
CA LEU A 69 -15.79 15.33 -17.45
C LEU A 69 -14.47 15.77 -16.80
N TYR A 70 -13.93 16.91 -17.21
CA TYR A 70 -12.73 17.49 -16.62
C TYR A 70 -12.93 17.83 -15.14
N ASP A 71 -14.09 18.38 -14.77
CA ASP A 71 -14.39 18.76 -13.38
C ASP A 71 -14.49 17.54 -12.46
N ILE A 72 -15.18 16.49 -12.92
CA ILE A 72 -15.30 15.20 -12.22
C ILE A 72 -13.93 14.53 -12.06
N LEU A 73 -13.10 14.54 -13.11
CA LEU A 73 -11.75 14.00 -13.05
C LEU A 73 -10.87 14.82 -12.07
N CYS A 74 -10.96 16.15 -12.09
CA CYS A 74 -10.27 17.01 -11.12
C CYS A 74 -10.71 16.73 -9.68
N GLU A 75 -12.00 16.47 -9.44
CA GLU A 75 -12.53 16.17 -8.11
C GLU A 75 -12.11 14.77 -7.63
N MET A 76 -12.20 13.76 -8.50
CA MET A 76 -11.75 12.39 -8.22
C MET A 76 -10.25 12.33 -7.93
N PHE A 77 -9.47 13.13 -8.64
CA PHE A 77 -8.03 13.23 -8.50
C PHE A 77 -7.56 14.41 -7.63
N MET A 78 -8.44 15.04 -6.81
CA MET A 78 -8.21 16.22 -5.96
C MET A 78 -7.12 17.15 -6.53
N ALA A 79 -7.14 17.30 -7.84
CA ALA A 79 -6.13 18.03 -8.57
C ALA A 79 -6.52 19.48 -8.38
N THR A 80 -5.73 20.24 -7.62
CA THR A 80 -6.01 21.63 -7.28
C THR A 80 -6.43 22.39 -8.54
N LYS A 81 -7.69 22.83 -8.58
CA LYS A 81 -8.22 23.69 -9.65
C LYS A 81 -7.42 24.99 -9.63
N SER A 82 -6.56 25.20 -10.63
CA SER A 82 -5.86 26.47 -10.89
C SER A 82 -6.21 27.01 -12.26
#